data_AF-A0A124IRY6-F1
#
_entry.id   AF-A0A124IRY6-F1
#
_cell.length_a   1.000
_cell.length_b   1.000
_cell.length_c   1.000
_cell.angle_alpha   90.00
_cell.angle_beta   90.00
_cell.angle_gamma   90.00
#
_symmetry.space_group_name_H-M   'P 1'
#
loop_
_entity.id
_entity.type
_entity.pdbx_description
1 polymer ?
#
loop_
_entity_poly.entity_id
_entity_poly.type
_entity_poly.pdbx_seq_one_letter_code
_entity_poly.pdbx_strand_id
1 'polypeptide(L)'
;MINPLILTGLLAGLVGIVVAVFIYWWIDRQPLGDENMVRVWSAIREGATAYMRRQMRTIILFSFIISIIVALSVYAGYSVRVLPAYPELRGEVILESVLIGASVMLGSLASLAAAFLSMDASTRANVRTTEAAKRGTWACLKGCYTWW
;
A
#
# COMPACT_ATOMS: atom_id res chain seq x y z
N MET A 1 -28.78 -7.90 -9.91
CA MET A 1 -28.84 -6.49 -9.47
C MET A 1 -27.63 -6.24 -8.57
N ILE A 2 -26.81 -5.22 -8.83
CA ILE A 2 -25.64 -4.91 -7.98
C ILE A 2 -26.13 -4.47 -6.61
N ASN A 3 -25.60 -5.07 -5.54
CA ASN A 3 -25.97 -4.70 -4.17
C ASN A 3 -25.54 -3.25 -3.87
N PRO A 4 -26.42 -2.40 -3.31
CA PRO A 4 -26.09 -1.02 -3.02
C PRO A 4 -24.90 -0.88 -2.05
N LEU A 5 -24.69 -1.87 -1.16
CA LEU A 5 -23.56 -1.93 -0.23
C LEU A 5 -22.20 -2.15 -0.92
N ILE A 6 -22.15 -2.93 -2.00
CA ILE A 6 -20.91 -3.19 -2.75
C ILE A 6 -20.55 -1.94 -3.54
N LEU A 7 -21.55 -1.28 -4.12
CA LEU A 7 -21.38 -0.05 -4.88
C LEU A 7 -20.87 1.09 -3.98
N THR A 8 -21.41 1.25 -2.77
CA THR A 8 -20.94 2.28 -1.84
C THR A 8 -19.51 2.03 -1.38
N GLY A 9 -19.12 0.78 -1.12
CA GLY A 9 -17.75 0.42 -0.76
C GLY A 9 -16.72 0.73 -1.85
N LEU A 10 -17.04 0.37 -3.10
CA LEU A 10 -16.20 0.70 -4.27
C LEU A 10 -16.06 2.21 -4.47
N LEU A 11 -17.17 2.96 -4.35
CA LEU A 11 -17.16 4.41 -4.47
C LEU A 11 -16.34 5.07 -3.35
N ALA A 12 -16.48 4.62 -2.10
CA ALA A 12 -15.71 5.13 -0.98
C ALA A 12 -14.21 4.92 -1.18
N GLY A 13 -13.80 3.73 -1.63
CA GLY A 13 -12.40 3.44 -1.96
C GLY A 13 -11.86 4.34 -3.08
N LEU A 14 -12.66 4.57 -4.12
CA LEU A 14 -12.29 5.44 -5.24
C LEU A 14 -12.16 6.90 -4.81
N VAL A 15 -13.08 7.40 -3.98
CA VAL A 15 -12.99 8.74 -3.38
C VAL A 15 -11.73 8.87 -2.52
N GLY A 16 -11.40 7.84 -1.73
CA GLY A 16 -10.18 7.83 -0.92
C GLY A 16 -8.91 7.98 -1.76
N ILE A 17 -8.81 7.24 -2.87
CA ILE A 17 -7.68 7.37 -3.81
C ILE A 17 -7.62 8.77 -4.42
N VAL A 18 -8.75 9.33 -4.84
CA VAL A 18 -8.81 10.70 -5.40
C VAL A 18 -8.34 11.73 -4.38
N VAL A 19 -8.79 11.64 -3.13
CA VAL A 19 -8.36 12.55 -2.05
C VAL A 19 -6.85 12.39 -1.79
N ALA A 20 -6.34 11.16 -1.71
CA ALA A 20 -4.90 10.92 -1.51
C ALA A 20 -4.05 11.54 -2.64
N VAL A 21 -4.47 11.38 -3.91
CA VAL A 21 -3.80 11.99 -5.06
C VAL A 21 -3.88 13.52 -5.02
N PHE A 22 -5.05 14.07 -4.64
CA PHE A 22 -5.23 15.51 -4.50
C PHE A 22 -4.29 16.09 -3.44
N ILE A 23 -4.19 15.45 -2.28
CA ILE A 23 -3.27 15.85 -1.22
C ILE A 23 -1.82 15.71 -1.69
N TYR A 24 -1.46 14.61 -2.38
CA TYR A 24 -0.12 14.38 -2.99
C TYR A 24 0.30 15.56 -3.85
N TRP A 25 -0.58 15.95 -4.75
CA TRP A 25 -0.35 17.06 -5.65
C TRP A 25 -0.32 18.42 -4.94
N TRP A 26 -1.18 18.63 -3.94
CA TRP A 26 -1.20 19.86 -3.16
C TRP A 26 0.10 20.08 -2.38
N ILE A 27 0.69 19.01 -1.83
CA ILE A 27 2.00 19.11 -1.20
C ILE A 27 3.10 19.35 -2.19
N ASP A 28 3.09 18.69 -3.34
CA ASP A 28 4.18 18.85 -4.30
C ASP A 28 4.31 20.29 -4.79
N ARG A 29 3.20 21.04 -4.81
CA ARG A 29 3.12 22.46 -5.12
C ARG A 29 3.69 23.42 -4.07
N GLN A 30 3.94 22.96 -2.83
CA GLN A 30 4.55 23.82 -1.81
C GLN A 30 6.03 24.05 -2.14
N PRO A 31 6.57 25.26 -1.88
CA PRO A 31 7.94 25.59 -2.22
C PRO A 31 8.92 24.67 -1.51
N LEU A 32 9.90 24.19 -2.27
CA LEU A 32 11.10 23.59 -1.71
C LEU A 32 11.92 24.69 -1.02
N GLY A 33 12.52 24.35 0.12
CA GLY A 33 13.32 25.29 0.90
C GLY A 33 14.65 25.64 0.25
N ASP A 34 15.55 26.18 1.05
CA ASP A 34 16.91 26.55 0.64
C ASP A 34 17.72 25.35 0.10
N GLU A 35 18.78 25.62 -0.66
CA GLU A 35 19.66 24.61 -1.25
C GLU A 35 20.21 23.62 -0.22
N ASN A 36 20.54 24.11 0.98
CA ASN A 36 20.99 23.25 2.09
C ASN A 36 19.89 22.27 2.53
N MET A 37 18.62 22.71 2.57
CA MET A 37 17.49 21.85 2.93
C MET A 37 17.24 20.79 1.85
N VAL A 38 17.35 21.17 0.57
CA VAL A 38 17.20 20.26 -0.56
C VAL A 38 18.30 19.19 -0.54
N ARG A 39 19.56 19.57 -0.25
CA ARG A 39 20.68 18.62 -0.13
C ARG A 39 20.47 17.59 0.97
N VAL A 40 20.00 18.01 2.15
CA VAL A 40 19.71 17.09 3.26
C VAL A 40 18.53 16.18 2.90
N TRP A 41 17.45 16.75 2.34
CA TRP A 41 16.29 15.98 1.91
C TRP A 41 16.64 14.91 0.86
N SER A 42 17.47 15.24 -0.14
CA SER A 42 17.84 14.29 -1.17
C SER A 42 18.61 13.10 -0.61
N ALA A 43 19.54 13.35 0.33
CA ALA A 43 20.28 12.29 1.01
C ALA A 43 19.35 11.37 1.85
N ILE A 44 18.38 11.95 2.57
CA ILE A 44 17.38 11.19 3.32
C ILE A 44 16.54 10.34 2.38
N ARG A 45 16.04 10.92 1.28
CA ARG A 45 15.17 10.22 0.33
C ARG A 45 15.90 9.09 -0.39
N GLU A 46 17.16 9.30 -0.73
CA GLU A 46 18.01 8.25 -1.32
C GLU A 46 18.20 7.09 -0.33
N GLY A 47 18.56 7.39 0.92
CA GLY A 47 18.71 6.39 1.98
C GLY A 47 17.42 5.62 2.26
N ALA A 48 16.29 6.32 2.40
CA ALA A 48 14.98 5.74 2.63
C ALA A 48 14.55 4.83 1.46
N THR A 49 14.76 5.27 0.22
CA THR A 49 14.46 4.48 -0.97
C THR A 49 15.33 3.22 -1.05
N ALA A 50 16.62 3.33 -0.74
CA ALA A 50 17.52 2.18 -0.72
C ALA A 50 17.16 1.17 0.38
N TYR A 51 16.75 1.66 1.56
CA TYR A 51 16.25 0.83 2.65
C TYR A 51 14.96 0.11 2.24
N MET A 52 13.95 0.84 1.74
CA MET A 52 12.68 0.27 1.32
C MET A 52 12.87 -0.79 0.23
N ARG A 53 13.70 -0.55 -0.79
CA ARG A 53 13.95 -1.57 -1.83
C ARG A 53 14.50 -2.88 -1.25
N ARG A 54 15.36 -2.81 -0.23
CA ARG A 54 15.88 -4.00 0.45
C ARG A 54 14.78 -4.70 1.25
N GLN A 55 14.01 -3.96 2.03
CA GLN A 55 12.91 -4.52 2.84
C GLN A 55 11.81 -5.14 1.97
N MET A 56 11.43 -4.46 0.88
CA MET A 56 10.38 -4.90 -0.04
C MET A 56 10.72 -6.23 -0.69
N ARG A 57 11.99 -6.47 -1.04
CA ARG A 57 12.43 -7.79 -1.56
C ARG A 57 12.17 -8.90 -0.56
N THR A 58 12.49 -8.67 0.71
CA THR A 58 12.25 -9.63 1.78
C THR A 58 10.75 -9.86 1.99
N ILE A 59 9.93 -8.80 2.04
CA ILE A 59 8.48 -8.93 2.23
C ILE A 59 7.81 -9.66 1.06
N ILE A 60 8.20 -9.38 -0.19
CA ILE A 60 7.67 -10.10 -1.36
C ILE A 60 7.98 -11.58 -1.26
N LEU A 61 9.21 -11.95 -0.86
CA LEU A 61 9.58 -13.35 -0.67
C LEU A 61 8.71 -14.04 0.40
N PHE A 62 8.53 -13.40 1.56
CA PHE A 62 7.67 -13.95 2.61
C PHE A 62 6.20 -14.04 2.17
N SER A 63 5.69 -13.02 1.49
CA SER A 63 4.31 -13.00 0.98
C SER A 63 4.07 -14.09 -0.05
N PHE A 64 5.06 -14.37 -0.90
CA PHE A 64 5.04 -15.46 -1.86
C PHE A 64 4.96 -16.83 -1.15
N ILE A 65 5.78 -17.04 -0.12
CA ILE A 65 5.75 -18.27 0.69
C ILE A 65 4.39 -18.44 1.38
N ILE A 66 3.86 -17.39 2.01
CA ILE A 66 2.55 -17.42 2.66
C ILE A 66 1.44 -17.70 1.64
N SER A 67 1.48 -17.09 0.46
CA SER A 67 0.52 -17.32 -0.62
C SER A 67 0.44 -18.82 -0.99
N ILE A 68 1.60 -19.49 -1.13
CA ILE A 68 1.67 -20.93 -1.39
C ILE A 68 1.12 -21.73 -0.20
N ILE A 69 1.55 -21.41 1.02
CA ILE A 69 1.11 -22.13 2.23
C ILE A 69 -0.41 -22.05 2.39
N VAL A 70 -0.99 -20.86 2.20
CA VAL A 70 -2.44 -20.66 2.28
C VAL A 70 -3.15 -21.45 1.18
N ALA A 71 -2.69 -21.39 -0.07
CA ALA A 71 -3.29 -22.16 -1.16
C ALA A 71 -3.26 -23.67 -0.90
N LEU A 72 -2.13 -24.20 -0.40
CA LEU A 72 -2.00 -25.62 -0.05
C LEU A 72 -2.85 -26.01 1.17
N SER A 73 -2.89 -25.16 2.20
CA SER A 73 -3.69 -25.38 3.40
C SER A 73 -5.18 -25.45 3.05
N VAL A 74 -5.65 -24.56 2.18
CA VAL A 74 -7.03 -24.54 1.69
C VAL A 74 -7.33 -25.80 0.87
N TYR A 75 -6.47 -26.16 -0.08
CA TYR A 75 -6.62 -27.38 -0.88
C TYR A 75 -6.69 -28.64 -0.02
N ALA A 76 -5.81 -28.76 0.98
CA ALA A 76 -5.81 -29.86 1.93
C ALA A 76 -7.11 -29.88 2.77
N GLY A 77 -7.58 -28.73 3.25
CA GLY A 77 -8.81 -28.62 4.03
C GLY A 77 -10.06 -29.05 3.26
N TYR A 78 -10.20 -28.60 2.01
CA TYR A 78 -11.32 -28.97 1.15
C TYR A 78 -11.24 -30.42 0.64
N SER A 79 -10.03 -30.94 0.40
CA SER A 79 -9.86 -32.33 -0.05
C SER A 79 -10.24 -33.36 1.02
N VAL A 80 -10.05 -33.07 2.31
CA VAL A 80 -10.45 -33.97 3.41
C VAL A 80 -11.94 -33.88 3.74
N ARG A 81 -12.55 -32.69 3.62
CA ARG A 81 -13.94 -32.46 4.07
C ARG A 81 -15.00 -32.50 2.98
N VAL A 82 -14.69 -32.06 1.76
CA VAL A 82 -15.69 -31.82 0.69
C VAL A 82 -15.57 -32.84 -0.44
N LEU A 83 -14.36 -33.16 -0.90
CA LEU A 83 -14.14 -34.14 -1.97
C LEU A 83 -14.71 -35.57 -1.72
N PRO A 84 -14.70 -36.13 -0.49
CA PRO A 84 -15.31 -37.44 -0.28
C PRO A 84 -16.86 -37.40 -0.30
N ALA A 85 -17.46 -36.23 -0.06
CA ALA A 85 -18.91 -36.06 -0.14
C ALA A 85 -19.38 -35.70 -1.56
N TYR A 86 -18.58 -34.94 -2.32
CA TYR A 86 -18.89 -34.50 -3.68
C TYR A 86 -17.65 -34.57 -4.58
N PRO A 87 -17.36 -35.75 -5.18
CA PRO A 87 -16.15 -35.97 -5.96
C PRO A 87 -16.10 -35.19 -7.28
N GLU A 88 -17.26 -34.75 -7.79
CA GLU A 88 -17.40 -33.96 -9.01
C GLU A 88 -16.90 -32.51 -8.90
N LEU A 89 -16.78 -31.95 -7.68
CA LEU A 89 -16.32 -30.57 -7.45
C LEU A 89 -14.78 -30.42 -7.41
N ARG A 90 -14.02 -31.44 -7.84
CA ARG A 90 -12.55 -31.41 -7.81
C ARG A 90 -11.95 -30.20 -8.54
N GLY A 91 -12.54 -29.82 -9.67
CA GLY A 91 -12.10 -28.67 -10.46
C GLY A 91 -12.31 -27.33 -9.72
N GLU A 92 -13.46 -27.17 -9.05
CA GLU A 92 -13.78 -25.96 -8.29
C GLU A 92 -12.87 -25.78 -7.08
N VAL A 93 -12.57 -26.87 -6.35
CA VAL A 93 -11.68 -26.81 -5.18
C VAL A 93 -10.27 -26.35 -5.55
N ILE A 94 -9.75 -26.77 -6.71
CA ILE A 94 -8.43 -26.34 -7.20
C ILE A 94 -8.46 -24.84 -7.54
N LEU A 95 -9.50 -24.39 -8.26
CA LEU A 95 -9.67 -22.98 -8.62
C LEU A 95 -9.75 -22.09 -7.39
N GLU A 96 -10.59 -22.41 -6.41
CA GLU A 96 -10.75 -21.65 -5.18
C GLU A 96 -9.44 -21.56 -4.38
N SER A 97 -8.71 -22.68 -4.26
CA SER A 97 -7.41 -22.71 -3.57
C SER A 97 -6.37 -21.81 -4.23
N VAL A 98 -6.34 -21.81 -5.57
CA VAL A 98 -5.43 -20.96 -6.35
C VAL A 98 -5.86 -19.49 -6.28
N LEU A 99 -7.15 -19.19 -6.36
CA LEU A 99 -7.69 -17.83 -6.27
C LEU A 99 -7.40 -17.20 -4.90
N ILE A 100 -7.53 -17.97 -3.82
CA ILE A 100 -7.18 -17.49 -2.47
C ILE A 100 -5.68 -17.17 -2.40
N GLY A 101 -4.81 -18.07 -2.87
CA GLY A 101 -3.37 -17.78 -2.94
C GLY A 101 -3.05 -16.54 -3.77
N ALA A 102 -3.68 -16.40 -4.94
CA ALA A 102 -3.52 -15.24 -5.82
C ALA A 102 -4.00 -13.94 -5.16
N SER A 103 -5.10 -13.98 -4.39
CA SER A 103 -5.62 -12.82 -3.67
C SER A 103 -4.66 -12.31 -2.59
N VAL A 104 -3.99 -13.22 -1.88
CA VAL A 104 -2.95 -12.89 -0.89
C VAL A 104 -1.78 -12.18 -1.57
N MET A 105 -1.34 -12.71 -2.70
CA MET A 105 -0.26 -12.10 -3.48
C MET A 105 -0.64 -10.71 -3.97
N LEU A 106 -1.84 -10.57 -4.56
CA LEU A 106 -2.36 -9.30 -5.07
C LEU A 106 -2.48 -8.26 -3.95
N GLY A 107 -3.01 -8.65 -2.79
CA GLY A 107 -3.11 -7.79 -1.61
C GLY A 107 -1.73 -7.35 -1.10
N SER A 108 -0.76 -8.26 -1.05
CA SER A 108 0.61 -7.92 -0.65
C SER A 108 1.23 -6.88 -1.59
N LEU A 109 1.13 -7.07 -2.90
CA LEU A 109 1.68 -6.13 -3.88
C LEU A 109 1.04 -4.75 -3.79
N ALA A 110 -0.28 -4.70 -3.63
CA ALA A 110 -1.01 -3.45 -3.41
C ALA A 110 -0.55 -2.73 -2.13
N SER A 111 -0.33 -3.47 -1.04
CA SER A 111 0.17 -2.93 0.23
C SER A 111 1.60 -2.39 0.11
N LEU A 112 2.48 -3.08 -0.62
CA LEU A 112 3.86 -2.63 -0.82
C LEU A 112 3.93 -1.37 -1.68
N ALA A 113 3.07 -1.27 -2.70
CA ALA A 113 2.94 -0.06 -3.49
C ALA A 113 2.47 1.13 -2.62
N ALA A 114 1.44 0.92 -1.78
CA ALA A 114 0.96 1.94 -0.86
C ALA A 114 2.05 2.38 0.13
N ALA A 115 2.85 1.44 0.67
CA ALA A 115 3.95 1.74 1.58
C ALA A 115 5.05 2.58 0.90
N PHE A 116 5.37 2.29 -0.37
CA PHE A 116 6.35 3.07 -1.12
C PHE A 116 5.86 4.50 -1.40
N LEU A 117 4.60 4.66 -1.81
CA LEU A 117 3.98 5.97 -2.04
C LEU A 117 3.91 6.80 -0.76
N SER A 118 3.56 6.17 0.36
CA SER A 118 3.53 6.81 1.67
C SER A 118 4.91 7.33 2.07
N MET A 119 5.97 6.53 1.91
CA MET A 119 7.34 6.98 2.17
C MET A 119 7.72 8.18 1.28
N ASP A 120 7.47 8.11 -0.02
CA ASP A 120 7.84 9.19 -0.95
C ASP A 120 7.13 10.50 -0.58
N ALA A 121 5.83 10.42 -0.27
CA ALA A 121 5.06 11.58 0.13
C ALA A 121 5.54 12.19 1.46
N SER A 122 5.81 11.36 2.47
CA SER A 122 6.33 11.82 3.77
C SER A 122 7.69 12.50 3.65
N THR A 123 8.62 11.93 2.87
CA THR A 123 9.94 12.57 2.66
C THR A 123 9.81 13.91 1.95
N ARG A 124 8.91 14.03 0.96
CA ARG A 124 8.59 15.29 0.28
C ARG A 124 7.92 16.31 1.19
N ALA A 125 7.06 15.87 2.09
CA ALA A 125 6.37 16.74 3.05
C ALA A 125 7.37 17.33 4.06
N ASN A 126 8.31 16.54 4.57
CA ASN A 126 9.27 16.96 5.61
C ASN A 126 10.10 18.19 5.24
N VAL A 127 10.59 18.28 3.99
CA VAL A 127 11.37 19.45 3.55
C VAL A 127 10.49 20.69 3.41
N ARG A 128 9.23 20.52 2.99
CA ARG A 128 8.25 21.59 2.81
C ARG A 128 7.71 22.11 4.14
N THR A 129 7.51 21.23 5.13
CA THR A 129 7.13 21.63 6.49
C THR A 129 8.27 22.40 7.17
N THR A 130 9.51 21.99 6.95
CA THR A 130 10.70 22.72 7.44
C THR A 130 10.78 24.13 6.83
N GLU A 131 10.53 24.27 5.53
CA GLU A 131 10.47 25.60 4.90
C GLU A 131 9.29 26.43 5.42
N ALA A 132 8.12 25.82 5.61
CA ALA A 132 6.96 26.49 6.19
C ALA A 132 7.19 26.94 7.64
N ALA A 133 8.03 26.25 8.41
CA ALA A 133 8.38 26.62 9.77
C ALA A 133 9.06 27.98 9.88
N LYS A 134 9.76 28.44 8.83
CA LYS A 134 10.31 29.81 8.77
C LYS A 134 9.24 30.90 8.82
N ARG A 135 8.01 30.58 8.41
CA ARG A 135 6.86 31.51 8.39
C ARG A 135 6.00 31.43 9.67
N GLY A 136 6.42 30.62 10.63
CA GLY A 136 5.75 30.45 11.93
C GLY A 136 5.20 29.04 12.15
N THR A 137 4.95 28.72 13.41
CA THR A 137 4.57 27.38 13.87
C THR A 137 3.27 26.89 13.25
N TRP A 138 2.28 27.78 13.07
CA TRP A 138 0.99 27.44 12.48
C TRP A 138 1.10 27.02 11.00
N ALA A 139 2.02 27.63 10.24
CA ALA A 139 2.26 27.28 8.85
C ALA A 139 2.91 25.88 8.72
N CYS A 140 3.86 25.55 9.60
CA CYS A 140 4.44 24.21 9.71
C CYS A 140 3.37 23.17 10.09
N LEU A 141 2.56 23.50 11.10
CA LEU A 141 1.52 22.63 11.62
C LEU A 141 0.56 22.19 10.51
N LYS A 142 0.03 23.14 9.73
CA LYS A 142 -0.87 22.83 8.59
C LYS A 142 -0.26 21.86 7.59
N GLY A 143 1.03 22.00 7.26
CA GLY A 143 1.70 21.08 6.35
C GLY A 143 1.87 19.68 6.94
N CYS A 144 2.11 19.57 8.25
CA CYS A 144 2.28 18.30 8.94
C CYS A 144 0.95 17.51 9.02
N TYR A 145 -0.15 18.15 9.42
CA TYR A 145 -1.46 17.48 9.58
C TYR A 145 -2.07 16.99 8.27
N THR A 146 -1.61 17.48 7.11
CA THR A 146 -2.11 16.97 5.83
C THR A 146 -1.54 15.61 5.41
N TRP A 147 -0.51 15.10 6.09
CA TRP A 147 0.17 13.83 5.73
C TRP A 147 0.39 12.86 6.88
N TRP A 148 -0.21 13.15 8.04
CA TRP A 148 -0.37 12.21 9.13
C TRP A 148 -1.70 11.49 8.98
#